data_AF-A0A7S2C399-F1
#
_entry.id   AF-A0A7S2C399-F1
#
_cell.length_a   1.000
_cell.length_b   1.000
_cell.length_c   1.000
_cell.angle_alpha   90.00
_cell.angle_beta   90.00
_cell.angle_gamma   90.00
#
_symmetry.space_group_name_H-M   'P 1'
#
loop_
_entity.id
_entity.type
_entity.pdbx_description
1 polymer ?
#
loop_
_entity_poly.entity_id
_entity_poly.type
_entity_poly.pdbx_seq_one_letter_code
_entity_poly.pdbx_strand_id
1 'polypeptide(L)'
;ARQVAATKMNERSSRSHAIFTIMLRQQCADADGSRRLLSAKISLVDLAGSERADLTADAKQLLEGAAINKSLSALGNVINALTEGGGGGAGGGNGATPSKGKGTTRRKSDG
;
A
#
# COMPACT_ATOMS: atom_id res chain seq x y z
N ALA A 1 -19.35 -10.93 -14.72
CA ALA A 1 -18.17 -11.82 -14.59
C ALA A 1 -16.97 -11.11 -15.20
N ARG A 2 -15.86 -10.95 -14.46
CA ARG A 2 -14.62 -10.34 -14.96
C ARG A 2 -13.86 -11.41 -15.75
N GLN A 3 -13.76 -11.26 -17.07
CA GLN A 3 -12.89 -12.11 -17.88
C GLN A 3 -11.44 -11.75 -17.56
N VAL A 4 -10.70 -12.68 -16.98
CA VAL A 4 -9.26 -12.56 -16.80
C VAL A 4 -8.63 -13.59 -17.72
N ALA A 5 -8.14 -13.14 -18.88
CA ALA A 5 -7.30 -13.96 -19.72
C ALA A 5 -5.93 -14.04 -19.04
N ALA A 6 -5.69 -15.14 -18.31
CA ALA A 6 -4.42 -15.43 -17.68
C ALA A 6 -3.41 -15.84 -18.76
N THR A 7 -2.67 -14.87 -19.29
CA THR A 7 -1.39 -15.13 -19.95
C THR A 7 -0.31 -15.09 -18.88
N LYS A 8 0.71 -15.97 -18.95
CA LYS A 8 1.86 -16.02 -18.01
C LYS A 8 2.58 -14.67 -17.80
N MET A 9 2.33 -13.68 -18.67
CA MET A 9 2.84 -12.32 -18.58
C MET A 9 2.10 -11.46 -17.53
N ASN A 10 0.83 -11.72 -17.25
CA ASN A 10 -0.03 -10.93 -16.35
C ASN A 10 0.09 -11.31 -14.87
N GLU A 11 0.55 -12.53 -14.57
CA GLU A 11 0.75 -13.00 -13.20
C GLU A 11 1.93 -12.29 -12.52
N ARG A 12 2.93 -11.88 -13.30
CA ARG A 12 4.08 -11.13 -12.76
C ARG A 12 3.77 -9.65 -12.57
N SER A 13 3.04 -9.02 -13.50
CA SER A 13 2.69 -7.59 -13.39
C SER A 13 1.68 -7.31 -12.28
N SER A 14 0.76 -8.23 -11.99
CA SER A 14 -0.17 -8.11 -10.86
C SER A 14 0.50 -8.10 -9.48
N ARG A 15 1.77 -8.54 -9.39
CA ARG A 15 2.49 -8.75 -8.12
C ARG A 15 3.62 -7.74 -7.88
N SER A 16 3.84 -6.79 -8.78
CA SER A 16 4.85 -5.75 -8.64
C SER A 16 4.23 -4.35 -8.66
N HIS A 17 4.74 -3.43 -7.84
CA HIS A 17 4.42 -2.01 -7.96
C HIS A 17 5.36 -1.33 -8.97
N ALA A 18 4.85 -0.39 -9.76
CA ALA A 18 5.65 0.41 -10.67
C ALA A 18 5.40 1.91 -10.45
N ILE A 19 6.48 2.70 -10.50
CA ILE A 19 6.41 4.15 -10.43
C ILE A 19 7.12 4.71 -11.65
N PHE A 20 6.37 5.37 -12.52
CA PHE A 20 6.91 6.09 -13.67
C PHE A 20 6.85 7.58 -13.40
N THR A 21 8.01 8.24 -13.37
CA THR A 21 8.08 9.68 -13.06
C THR A 21 8.54 10.47 -14.28
N ILE A 22 7.74 11.45 -14.67
CA ILE A 22 8.05 12.45 -15.69
C ILE A 22 8.45 13.74 -14.99
N MET A 23 9.64 14.25 -15.30
CA MET A 23 10.10 15.56 -14.84
C MET A 23 10.07 16.54 -16.02
N LEU A 24 9.18 17.52 -15.98
CA LEU A 24 9.11 18.58 -16.97
C LEU A 24 9.86 19.80 -16.44
N ARG A 25 10.77 20.33 -17.26
CA ARG A 25 11.45 21.60 -17.02
C ARG A 25 11.23 22.50 -18.22
N GLN A 26 10.58 23.63 -18.01
CA GLN A 26 10.31 24.62 -19.03
C GLN A 26 11.01 25.91 -18.67
N GLN A 27 11.83 26.42 -19.59
CA GLN A 27 12.40 27.75 -19.48
C GLN A 27 11.56 28.71 -20.31
N CYS A 28 10.91 29.65 -19.65
CA CYS A 28 10.21 30.76 -20.29
C CYS A 28 11.13 31.98 -20.29
N ALA A 29 11.16 32.71 -21.39
CA ALA A 29 11.70 34.07 -21.44
C ALA A 29 10.49 35.01 -21.39
N ASP A 30 10.46 35.87 -20.38
CA ASP A 30 9.43 36.89 -20.22
C ASP A 30 9.78 38.13 -21.07
N ALA A 31 8.78 38.95 -21.36
CA ALA A 31 8.92 40.11 -22.24
C ALA A 31 9.89 41.19 -21.71
N ASP A 32 10.20 41.15 -20.40
CA ASP A 32 11.16 42.01 -19.72
C ASP A 32 12.61 41.49 -19.79
N GLY A 33 12.84 40.35 -20.47
CA GLY A 33 14.15 39.70 -20.56
C GLY A 33 14.48 38.80 -19.38
N SER A 34 13.59 38.68 -18.39
CA SER A 34 13.77 37.74 -17.29
C SER A 34 13.50 36.30 -17.76
N ARG A 35 14.18 35.34 -17.10
CA ARG A 35 14.07 33.90 -17.42
C ARG A 35 13.43 33.18 -16.26
N ARG A 36 12.25 32.61 -16.49
CA ARG A 36 11.52 31.80 -15.52
C ARG A 36 11.73 30.32 -15.80
N LEU A 37 12.15 29.57 -14.79
CA LEU A 37 12.20 28.12 -14.85
C LEU A 37 10.95 27.54 -14.16
N LEU A 38 10.08 26.91 -14.94
CA LEU A 38 8.98 26.11 -14.43
C LEU A 38 9.42 24.66 -14.36
N SER A 39 9.24 24.03 -13.21
CA SER A 39 9.52 22.61 -13.02
C SER A 39 8.27 21.90 -12.50
N ALA A 40 7.90 20.81 -13.15
CA ALA A 40 6.80 19.94 -12.71
C ALA A 40 7.30 18.49 -12.61
N LYS A 41 6.85 17.80 -11.57
CA LYS A 41 7.08 16.36 -11.39
C LYS A 41 5.74 15.65 -11.42
N ILE A 42 5.55 14.79 -12.40
CA ILE A 42 4.37 13.95 -12.55
C ILE A 42 4.79 12.52 -12.25
N SER A 43 4.16 11.88 -11.28
CA SER A 43 4.42 10.48 -10.95
C SER A 43 3.17 9.66 -11.22
N LEU A 44 3.27 8.72 -12.17
CA LEU A 44 2.26 7.72 -12.47
C LEU A 44 2.60 6.46 -11.66
N VAL A 45 1.69 6.05 -10.80
CA VAL A 45 1.89 4.92 -9.89
C VAL A 45 0.93 3.81 -10.28
N ASP A 46 1.47 2.62 -10.55
CA ASP A 46 0.73 1.38 -10.72
C ASP A 46 0.98 0.50 -9.50
N LEU A 47 -0.10 0.07 -8.84
CA LEU A 47 -0.02 -0.70 -7.62
C LEU A 47 -0.40 -2.15 -7.90
N ALA A 48 0.38 -3.07 -7.31
CA ALA A 48 0.05 -4.49 -7.29
C ALA A 48 -1.33 -4.77 -6.67
N GLY A 49 -1.87 -5.94 -6.96
CA GLY A 49 -3.15 -6.41 -6.44
C GLY A 49 -3.15 -6.57 -4.92
N SER A 50 -4.32 -6.38 -4.30
CA SER A 50 -4.54 -6.50 -2.84
C SER A 50 -5.24 -7.80 -2.45
N GLU A 51 -5.21 -8.82 -3.32
CA GLU A 51 -5.94 -10.05 -3.10
C GLU A 51 -5.44 -10.85 -1.89
N ARG A 52 -6.35 -11.67 -1.36
CA ARG A 52 -6.06 -12.58 -0.26
C ARG A 52 -5.28 -13.78 -0.77
N ALA A 53 -4.38 -14.27 0.08
CA ALA A 53 -3.65 -15.49 -0.17
C ALA A 53 -4.58 -16.70 -0.32
N ASP A 54 -4.26 -17.57 -1.27
CA ASP A 54 -4.89 -18.88 -1.44
C ASP A 54 -4.32 -19.87 -0.41
N LEU A 55 -5.17 -20.72 0.16
CA LEU A 55 -4.79 -21.77 1.12
C LEU A 55 -3.87 -22.83 0.48
N THR A 56 -3.88 -22.92 -0.84
CA THR A 56 -3.05 -23.86 -1.62
C THR A 56 -1.74 -23.24 -2.10
N ALA A 57 -1.50 -21.95 -1.82
CA ALA A 57 -0.29 -21.27 -2.26
C ALA A 57 0.96 -21.79 -1.54
N ASP A 58 2.07 -21.84 -2.27
CA ASP A 58 3.35 -22.26 -1.69
C ASP A 58 3.91 -21.20 -0.71
N ALA A 59 4.88 -21.61 0.12
CA ALA A 59 5.46 -20.72 1.13
C ALA A 59 6.07 -19.43 0.53
N LYS A 60 6.60 -19.49 -0.70
CA LYS A 60 7.23 -18.35 -1.37
C LYS A 60 6.18 -17.36 -1.88
N GLN A 61 5.09 -17.87 -2.46
CA GLN A 61 3.94 -17.10 -2.91
C GLN A 61 3.25 -16.40 -1.73
N LEU A 62 3.10 -17.09 -0.60
CA LEU A 62 2.56 -16.52 0.63
C LEU A 62 3.43 -15.37 1.16
N LEU A 63 4.76 -15.56 1.21
CA LEU A 63 5.70 -14.51 1.64
C LEU A 63 5.67 -13.29 0.74
N GLU A 64 5.66 -13.49 -0.58
CA GLU A 64 5.59 -12.41 -1.56
C GLU A 64 4.24 -11.68 -1.50
N GLY A 65 3.12 -12.41 -1.41
CA GLY A 65 1.79 -11.82 -1.25
C GLY A 65 1.65 -11.03 0.06
N ALA A 66 2.25 -11.52 1.16
CA ALA A 66 2.30 -10.78 2.42
C ALA A 66 3.10 -9.48 2.30
N ALA A 67 4.21 -9.48 1.54
CA ALA A 67 5.00 -8.27 1.31
C ALA A 67 4.24 -7.22 0.49
N ILE A 68 3.52 -7.64 -0.55
CA ILE A 68 2.63 -6.77 -1.36
C ILE A 68 1.50 -6.19 -0.51
N ASN A 69 0.80 -7.03 0.25
CA ASN A 69 -0.29 -6.56 1.09
C ASN A 69 0.19 -5.65 2.23
N LYS A 70 1.43 -5.84 2.69
CA LYS A 70 2.04 -4.96 3.70
C LYS A 70 2.28 -3.55 3.16
N SER A 71 2.85 -3.38 1.96
CA SER A 71 3.07 -2.05 1.37
C SER A 71 1.74 -1.33 1.10
N LEU A 72 0.74 -2.05 0.60
CA LEU A 72 -0.61 -1.52 0.34
C LEU A 72 -1.33 -1.12 1.63
N SER A 73 -1.25 -1.93 2.68
CA SER A 73 -1.83 -1.61 3.99
C SER A 73 -1.17 -0.39 4.63
N ALA A 74 0.16 -0.28 4.50
CA ALA A 74 0.88 0.90 4.97
C ALA A 74 0.44 2.18 4.25
N LEU A 75 0.24 2.12 2.92
CA LEU A 75 -0.32 3.22 2.15
C LEU A 75 -1.73 3.60 2.63
N GLY A 76 -2.60 2.61 2.84
CA GLY A 76 -3.94 2.82 3.38
C GLY A 76 -3.92 3.52 4.74
N ASN A 77 -3.03 3.11 5.65
CA ASN A 77 -2.87 3.74 6.95
C ASN A 77 -2.40 5.20 6.85
N VAL A 78 -1.47 5.51 5.93
CA VAL A 78 -1.03 6.89 5.69
C VAL A 78 -2.17 7.75 5.16
N ILE A 79 -2.97 7.23 4.22
CA ILE A 79 -4.14 7.93 3.70
C ILE A 79 -5.15 8.20 4.83
N ASN A 80 -5.48 7.19 5.63
CA ASN A 80 -6.41 7.32 6.75
C ASN A 80 -5.95 8.39 7.74
N ALA A 81 -4.67 8.35 8.14
CA ALA A 81 -4.09 9.35 9.04
C ALA A 81 -4.12 10.78 8.46
N LEU A 82 -3.89 10.95 7.15
CA LEU A 82 -4.00 12.24 6.48
C LEU A 82 -5.45 12.75 6.41
N THR A 83 -6.42 11.85 6.23
CA THR A 83 -7.84 12.22 6.19
C THR A 83 -8.40 12.53 7.58
N GLU A 84 -7.94 11.84 8.62
CA GLU A 84 -8.33 12.08 10.01
C GLU A 84 -7.70 13.38 10.56
N GLY A 85 -6.47 13.69 10.17
CA GLY A 85 -5.76 14.92 10.57
C GLY A 85 -6.26 16.22 9.91
N GLY A 86 -7.10 16.13 8.88
CA GLY A 86 -7.72 17.29 8.22
C GLY A 86 -9.03 17.77 8.85
N GLY A 87 -9.63 16.96 9.71
CA GLY A 87 -10.82 17.30 10.48
C GLY A 87 -10.47 17.53 11.94
N GLY A 88 -10.08 18.75 12.29
CA GLY A 88 -9.88 19.12 13.69
C GLY A 88 -11.16 18.92 14.50
N GLY A 89 -11.20 17.86 15.30
CA GLY A 89 -12.27 17.56 16.25
C GLY A 89 -11.83 16.50 17.26
N ALA A 90 -11.54 16.93 18.48
CA ALA A 90 -11.08 16.12 19.60
C ALA A 90 -11.93 14.85 19.84
N GLY A 91 -11.28 13.72 20.13
CA GLY A 91 -11.99 12.53 20.63
C GLY A 91 -11.17 11.25 20.75
N GLY A 92 -10.51 11.06 21.89
CA GLY A 92 -10.41 9.76 22.58
C GLY A 92 -9.54 8.66 21.98
N GLY A 93 -8.50 8.26 22.72
CA GLY A 93 -7.56 7.22 22.32
C GLY A 93 -8.14 5.82 22.17
N ASN A 94 -7.40 4.98 21.43
CA ASN A 94 -6.99 3.67 21.91
C ASN A 94 -5.89 3.09 21.00
N GLY A 95 -4.65 3.23 21.45
CA GLY A 95 -3.63 2.25 21.12
C GLY A 95 -4.00 0.93 21.81
N ALA A 96 -4.50 -0.03 21.04
CA ALA A 96 -4.64 -1.41 21.50
C ALA A 96 -4.20 -2.34 20.37
N THR A 97 -2.90 -2.62 20.32
CA THR A 97 -2.39 -3.85 19.70
C THR A 97 -2.75 -5.01 20.64
N PRO A 98 -3.57 -5.99 20.23
CA PRO A 98 -3.83 -7.14 21.08
C PRO A 98 -2.66 -8.11 21.00
N SER A 99 -1.90 -8.18 22.10
CA SER A 99 -0.89 -9.19 22.38
C SER A 99 -1.48 -10.23 23.34
N LYS A 100 -1.31 -11.52 22.97
CA LYS A 100 -1.48 -12.77 23.73
C LYS A 100 -2.88 -13.40 23.83
N GLY A 101 -2.98 -14.57 23.20
CA GLY A 101 -3.72 -15.72 23.72
C GLY A 101 -2.78 -16.92 23.89
N LYS A 102 -2.07 -16.99 25.02
CA LYS A 102 -1.38 -18.22 25.46
C LYS A 102 -2.46 -19.11 26.07
N GLY A 103 -2.86 -20.17 25.36
CA GLY A 103 -3.82 -21.16 25.86
C GLY A 103 -3.33 -21.80 27.16
N THR A 104 -4.10 -21.61 28.22
CA THR A 104 -3.87 -22.16 29.56
C THR A 104 -4.20 -23.66 29.57
N THR A 105 -3.21 -24.46 29.99
CA THR A 105 -3.35 -25.86 30.37
C THR A 105 -4.34 -26.02 31.53
N ARG A 106 -5.49 -26.64 31.28
CA ARG A 106 -6.40 -27.12 32.34
C ARG A 106 -5.75 -28.33 33.03
N ARG A 107 -5.30 -28.15 34.27
CA ARG A 107 -5.07 -29.25 35.21
C ARG A 107 -6.43 -29.81 35.62
N LYS A 108 -6.67 -31.10 35.38
CA LYS A 108 -7.72 -31.86 36.07
C LYS A 108 -7.18 -32.24 37.45
N SER A 109 -7.77 -31.70 38.50
CA SER A 109 -7.87 -32.37 39.79
C SER A 109 -9.32 -32.78 39.96
N ASP A 110 -9.53 -34.03 40.34
CA ASP A 110 -10.59 -34.54 41.25
C ASP A 110 -11.08 -35.93 40.81
N GLY A 111 -11.10 -36.85 41.78
CA GLY A 111 -11.77 -38.15 41.72
C GLY A 111 -10.83 -39.34 41.78
#